data_AF-A0A2S6HKJ3-F1
#
_entry.id   AF-A0A2S6HKJ3-F1
#
_cell.length_a   1.000
_cell.length_b   1.000
_cell.length_c   1.000
_cell.angle_alpha   90.00
_cell.angle_beta   90.00
_cell.angle_gamma   90.00
#
_symmetry.space_group_name_H-M   'P 1'
#
loop_
_entity.id
_entity.type
_entity.pdbx_description
1 polymer ?
#
loop_
_entity_poly.entity_id
_entity_poly.type
_entity_poly.pdbx_seq_one_letter_code
_entity_poly.pdbx_strand_id
1 'polypeptide(L)' 'MTENIRPPLPPFTAETAAQKVRAAENAWNTHDPEKIALAYTVDSQ' A
#
# COMPACT_ATOMS: atom_id res chain seq x y z
N MET A 1 9.07 16.08 -8.14
CA MET A 1 8.72 15.42 -6.86
C MET A 1 7.34 14.81 -7.04
N THR A 2 7.26 13.69 -7.77
CA THR A 2 5.99 12.97 -7.96
C THR A 2 5.77 12.11 -6.72
N GLU A 3 4.94 12.60 -5.80
CA GLU A 3 4.46 11.80 -4.67
C GLU A 3 3.74 10.58 -5.23
N ASN A 4 4.28 9.39 -4.98
CA ASN A 4 3.82 8.14 -5.57
C ASN A 4 2.54 7.69 -4.83
N ILE A 5 1.44 8.41 -5.06
CA ILE A 5 0.13 8.11 -4.50
C ILE A 5 -0.35 6.76 -5.03
N ARG A 6 -0.40 5.75 -4.16
CA ARG A 6 -0.91 4.41 -4.51
C ARG A 6 -2.41 4.36 -4.22
N PRO A 7 -3.26 4.42 -5.25
CA PRO A 7 -4.68 4.19 -5.06
C PRO A 7 -4.93 2.73 -4.62
N PRO A 8 -6.05 2.49 -3.94
CA PRO A 8 -7.11 3.44 -3.63
C PRO A 8 -6.75 4.38 -2.46
N LEU A 9 -7.24 5.62 -2.53
CA LEU A 9 -7.06 6.66 -1.51
C LEU A 9 -8.35 6.80 -0.66
N PRO A 10 -8.25 7.19 0.62
CA PRO A 10 -9.41 7.43 1.46
C PRO A 10 -10.23 8.65 0.97
N PRO A 11 -11.55 8.72 1.26
CA PRO A 11 -12.34 7.71 1.99
C PRO A 11 -12.65 6.46 1.16
N PHE A 12 -12.68 5.29 1.80
CA PHE A 12 -12.89 4.00 1.13
C PHE A 12 -14.37 3.59 1.09
N THR A 13 -14.76 2.96 -0.02
CA THR A 13 -15.92 2.06 -0.13
C THR A 13 -15.53 0.63 0.22
N ALA A 14 -16.49 -0.27 0.43
CA ALA A 14 -16.19 -1.69 0.71
C ALA A 14 -15.34 -2.34 -0.40
N GLU A 15 -15.65 -2.03 -1.67
CA GLU A 15 -14.91 -2.52 -2.83
C GLU A 15 -13.47 -2.00 -2.85
N THR A 16 -13.28 -0.69 -2.66
CA THR A 16 -11.94 -0.08 -2.68
C THR A 16 -11.10 -0.46 -1.46
N ALA A 17 -11.72 -0.69 -0.30
CA ALA A 17 -11.04 -1.26 0.86
C ALA A 17 -10.53 -2.68 0.59
N ALA A 18 -11.36 -3.55 -0.02
CA ALA A 18 -10.95 -4.91 -0.38
C ALA A 18 -9.80 -4.92 -1.39
N GLN A 19 -9.83 -4.02 -2.38
CA GLN A 19 -8.73 -3.83 -3.34
C GLN A 19 -7.43 -3.41 -2.63
N LYS A 20 -7.51 -2.47 -1.67
CA LYS A 20 -6.34 -2.03 -0.90
C LYS A 20 -5.71 -3.17 -0.11
N VAL A 21 -6.54 -3.95 0.60
CA VAL A 21 -6.08 -5.08 1.41
C VAL A 21 -5.43 -6.14 0.54
N ARG A 22 -6.03 -6.49 -0.61
CA ARG A 22 -5.44 -7.47 -1.53
C ARG A 22 -4.10 -7.01 -2.08
N ALA A 23 -3.97 -5.73 -2.43
CA ALA A 23 -2.70 -5.17 -2.92
C ALA A 23 -1.61 -5.25 -1.84
N ALA A 24 -1.95 -4.95 -0.58
CA ALA A 24 -1.04 -5.12 0.54
C ALA A 24 -0.67 -6.59 0.72
N GLU A 25 -1.63 -7.51 0.79
CA GLU A 25 -1.39 -8.95 0.94
C GLU A 25 -0.44 -9.50 -0.15
N ASN A 26 -0.66 -9.11 -1.40
CA ASN A 26 0.21 -9.49 -2.51
C ASN A 26 1.64 -8.97 -2.32
N ALA A 27 1.81 -7.71 -1.88
CA ALA A 27 3.13 -7.15 -1.61
C ALA A 27 3.83 -7.89 -0.45
N TRP A 28 3.11 -8.18 0.64
CA TRP A 28 3.64 -8.94 1.76
C TRP A 28 4.07 -10.37 1.36
N ASN A 29 3.27 -11.06 0.54
CA ASN A 29 3.60 -12.40 0.04
C ASN A 29 4.86 -12.46 -0.83
N THR A 30 5.36 -11.33 -1.35
CA THR A 30 6.63 -11.32 -2.09
C THR A 30 7.85 -11.50 -1.20
N HIS A 31 7.72 -11.29 0.12
CA HIS A 31 8.82 -11.26 1.09
C HIS A 31 9.98 -10.33 0.67
N ASP A 32 9.69 -9.31 -0.14
CA ASP A 32 10.66 -8.35 -0.65
C ASP A 32 10.65 -7.11 0.28
N PRO A 33 11.71 -6.91 1.09
CA PRO A 33 11.73 -5.84 2.09
C PRO A 33 11.71 -4.45 1.45
N GLU A 34 12.28 -4.27 0.25
CA GLU A 34 12.25 -2.98 -0.45
C GLU A 34 10.83 -2.65 -0.91
N LYS A 35 10.09 -3.64 -1.45
CA LYS A 35 8.69 -3.46 -1.83
C LYS A 35 7.77 -3.21 -0.63
N ILE A 36 8.03 -3.86 0.51
CA ILE A 36 7.24 -3.68 1.73
C ILE A 36 7.51 -2.29 2.33
N ALA A 37 8.76 -1.84 2.39
CA ALA A 37 9.12 -0.53 2.93
C ALA A 37 8.41 0.62 2.20
N LEU A 38 8.24 0.50 0.88
CA LEU A 38 7.52 1.50 0.09
C LEU A 38 6.08 1.71 0.58
N ALA A 39 5.43 0.73 1.23
CA ALA A 39 4.08 0.84 1.82
C ALA A 39 3.94 1.93 2.90
N TYR A 40 5.05 2.28 3.55
CA TYR A 40 5.10 3.17 4.69
C TYR A 40 5.66 4.54 4.33
N THR A 41 5.31 5.55 5.13
CA THR A 41 5.97 6.86 5.06
C THR A 41 7.38 6.75 5.61
N VAL A 42 8.28 7.62 5.14
CA VAL A 42 9.70 7.63 5.55
C VAL A 42 9.86 7.77 7.08
N ASP A 43 8.89 8.38 7.75
CA ASP A 43 8.87 8.58 9.20
C ASP A 43 8.36 7.37 10.01
N SER A 44 7.98 6.28 9.35
CA SER A 44 7.51 5.07 10.05
C SER A 44 8.68 4.38 10.76
N GLN A 45 8.60 4.27 12.09
CA GLN A 45 9.52 3.49 12.95
C GLN A 45 8.88 2.18 13.39
#